data_AF-A0A970XAR8-F1
#
_entry.id   AF-A0A970XAR8-F1
#
_cell.length_a   1.000
_cell.length_b   1.000
_cell.length_c   1.000
_cell.angle_alpha   90.00
_cell.angle_beta   90.00
_cell.angle_gamma   90.00
#
_symmetry.space_group_name_H-M   'P 1'
#
loop_
_entity.id
_entity.type
_entity.pdbx_description
1 polymer ?
#
loop_
_entity_poly.entity_id
_entity_poly.type
_entity_poly.pdbx_seq_one_letter_code
_entity_poly.pdbx_strand_id
1 'polypeptide(L)'
;MSKIALLTAVALILFVVEAQIPAPIPVPGVKLGLANVVTLFAIFSIGRKKAVIVLLLRIVLGSLITGQVAAMGFSLAGGALCYIVMCVVRRFVTERQIWVVSVFGAIGHNLGQLAVAAFVVGTASVFLYLPILLVSGILTGLFTGLSAQYLYKHLKKLNIM
;
A
#
# COMPACT_ATOMS: atom_id res chain seq x y z
N MET A 1 -7.86 -14.55 -15.73
CA MET A 1 -8.61 -13.66 -14.83
C MET A 1 -8.55 -14.11 -13.37
N SER A 2 -8.52 -15.41 -13.07
CA SER A 2 -8.57 -15.97 -11.70
C SER A 2 -7.51 -15.42 -10.73
N LYS A 3 -6.27 -15.19 -11.18
CA LYS A 3 -5.20 -14.60 -10.33
C LYS A 3 -5.52 -13.17 -9.87
N ILE A 4 -6.23 -12.37 -10.68
CA ILE A 4 -6.64 -11.00 -10.31
C ILE A 4 -7.71 -11.07 -9.22
N ALA A 5 -8.75 -11.89 -9.43
CA ALA A 5 -9.83 -12.05 -8.46
C ALA A 5 -9.31 -12.54 -7.09
N LEU A 6 -8.41 -13.53 -7.09
CA LEU A 6 -7.77 -14.03 -5.87
C LEU A 6 -6.96 -12.95 -5.16
N LEU A 7 -6.10 -12.23 -5.88
CA LEU A 7 -5.29 -11.16 -5.29
C LEU A 7 -6.14 -10.00 -4.79
N THR A 8 -7.20 -9.64 -5.51
CA THR A 8 -8.18 -8.64 -5.04
C THR A 8 -8.86 -9.10 -3.76
N ALA A 9 -9.31 -10.36 -3.69
CA ALA A 9 -9.94 -10.90 -2.48
C ALA A 9 -8.99 -10.86 -1.27
N VAL A 10 -7.74 -11.30 -1.45
CA VAL A 10 -6.72 -11.25 -0.38
C VAL A 10 -6.42 -9.79 0.02
N ALA A 11 -6.29 -8.89 -0.96
CA ALA A 11 -6.10 -7.46 -0.69
C ALA A 11 -7.27 -6.86 0.09
N LEU A 12 -8.50 -7.29 -0.19
CA LEU A 12 -9.70 -6.86 0.50
C LEU A 12 -9.73 -7.34 1.95
N ILE A 13 -9.45 -8.63 2.16
CA ILE A 13 -9.40 -9.24 3.49
C ILE A 13 -8.38 -8.51 4.35
N LEU A 14 -7.16 -8.32 3.83
CA LEU A 14 -6.11 -7.60 4.55
C LEU A 14 -6.46 -6.14 4.81
N PHE A 15 -7.14 -5.47 3.88
CA PHE A 15 -7.62 -4.10 4.08
C PHE A 15 -8.67 -4.01 5.20
N VAL A 16 -9.63 -4.94 5.22
CA VAL A 16 -10.67 -4.99 6.27
C VAL A 16 -10.06 -5.34 7.62
N VAL A 17 -9.18 -6.35 7.68
CA VAL A 17 -8.46 -6.71 8.91
C VAL A 17 -7.63 -5.54 9.42
N GLU A 18 -6.89 -4.86 8.53
CA GLU A 18 -6.12 -3.66 8.89
C GLU A 18 -7.01 -2.52 9.41
N ALA A 19 -8.22 -2.35 8.87
CA ALA A 19 -9.17 -1.36 9.37
C ALA A 19 -9.74 -1.69 10.77
N GLN A 20 -9.68 -2.96 11.20
CA GLN A 20 -10.09 -3.38 12.55
C GLN A 20 -8.95 -3.31 13.58
N ILE A 21 -7.69 -3.29 13.12
CA ILE A 21 -6.54 -3.16 14.01
C ILE A 21 -6.42 -1.69 14.45
N PRO A 22 -6.47 -1.40 15.76
CA PRO A 22 -6.25 -0.04 16.26
C PRO A 22 -4.91 0.48 15.77
N ALA A 23 -4.86 1.74 15.33
CA ALA A 23 -3.61 2.33 14.88
C ALA A 23 -2.57 2.23 16.02
N PRO A 24 -1.36 1.69 15.75
CA PRO A 24 -0.34 1.50 16.79
C PRO A 24 0.13 2.83 17.40
N ILE A 25 -0.13 3.94 16.71
CA ILE A 25 0.11 5.30 17.18
C ILE A 25 -1.19 6.09 16.90
N PRO A 26 -1.72 6.89 17.86
CA PRO A 26 -2.89 7.73 17.67
C PRO A 26 -2.60 8.96 16.80
N VAL A 27 -1.91 8.76 15.67
CA VAL A 27 -1.68 9.77 14.64
C VAL A 27 -2.61 9.43 13.47
N PRO A 28 -3.52 10.33 13.09
CA PRO A 28 -4.40 10.14 11.93
C PRO A 28 -3.57 9.82 10.68
N GLY A 29 -3.84 8.67 10.05
CA GLY A 29 -3.17 8.22 8.82
C GLY A 29 -2.11 7.13 9.00
N VAL A 30 -1.64 6.86 10.23
CA VAL A 30 -0.69 5.75 10.44
C VAL A 30 -1.42 4.41 10.28
N LYS A 31 -1.07 3.68 9.22
CA LYS A 31 -1.54 2.31 8.94
C LYS A 31 -0.36 1.37 8.75
N LEU A 32 -0.59 0.06 8.96
CA LEU A 32 0.43 -0.98 8.87
C LEU A 32 0.90 -1.23 7.42
N GLY A 33 0.11 -0.85 6.42
CA GLY A 33 0.35 -1.09 5.01
C GLY A 33 0.12 -2.54 4.58
N LEU A 34 -0.65 -3.34 5.33
CA LEU A 34 -0.83 -4.78 5.03
C LEU A 34 -1.41 -4.99 3.63
N ALA A 35 -2.42 -4.20 3.27
CA ALA A 35 -3.04 -4.34 1.96
C ALA A 35 -2.09 -3.94 0.81
N ASN A 36 -1.07 -3.12 1.08
CA ASN A 36 -0.06 -2.71 0.08
C ASN A 36 0.95 -3.82 -0.22
N VAL A 37 1.14 -4.79 0.67
CA VAL A 37 1.92 -6.02 0.39
C VAL A 37 1.37 -6.71 -0.86
N VAL A 38 0.04 -6.81 -0.96
CA VAL A 38 -0.62 -7.48 -2.08
C VAL A 38 -0.50 -6.67 -3.37
N THR A 39 -0.61 -5.34 -3.29
CA THR A 39 -0.39 -4.46 -4.45
C THR A 39 1.04 -4.59 -4.97
N LEU A 40 2.02 -4.57 -4.07
CA LEU A 40 3.43 -4.75 -4.42
C LEU A 40 3.64 -6.13 -5.06
N PHE A 41 3.15 -7.19 -4.43
CA PHE A 41 3.21 -8.54 -4.98
C PHE A 41 2.55 -8.64 -6.37
N ALA A 42 1.37 -8.02 -6.56
CA ALA A 42 0.66 -8.00 -7.82
C ALA A 42 1.47 -7.31 -8.94
N ILE A 43 2.17 -6.22 -8.64
CA ILE A 43 3.05 -5.54 -9.61
C ILE A 43 4.13 -6.50 -10.13
N PHE A 44 4.69 -7.35 -9.28
CA PHE A 44 5.75 -8.30 -9.64
C PHE A 44 5.22 -9.61 -10.24
N SER A 45 4.03 -10.08 -9.84
CA SER A 45 3.46 -11.36 -10.26
C SER A 45 2.62 -11.29 -11.53
N ILE A 46 1.69 -10.33 -11.61
CA ILE A 46 0.73 -10.21 -12.73
C ILE A 46 0.96 -8.97 -13.60
N GLY A 47 1.92 -8.13 -13.21
CA GLY A 47 2.33 -6.94 -13.95
C GLY A 47 1.54 -5.67 -13.60
N ARG A 48 2.14 -4.52 -13.93
CA ARG A 48 1.66 -3.17 -13.59
C ARG A 48 0.19 -2.95 -13.99
N LYS A 49 -0.16 -3.19 -15.26
CA LYS A 49 -1.52 -2.92 -15.78
C LYS A 49 -2.62 -3.62 -14.96
N LYS A 50 -2.40 -4.86 -14.55
CA LYS A 50 -3.38 -5.65 -13.77
C LYS A 50 -3.35 -5.30 -12.28
N ALA A 51 -2.18 -4.91 -11.75
CA ALA A 51 -2.05 -4.48 -10.36
C ALA A 51 -2.83 -3.19 -10.06
N VAL A 52 -2.96 -2.27 -11.02
CA VAL A 52 -3.85 -1.09 -10.90
C VAL A 52 -5.30 -1.51 -10.62
N ILE A 53 -5.79 -2.53 -11.33
CA ILE A 53 -7.17 -3.00 -11.18
C ILE A 53 -7.38 -3.55 -9.76
N VAL A 54 -6.42 -4.32 -9.24
CA VAL A 54 -6.45 -4.84 -7.85
C VAL A 54 -6.49 -3.68 -6.84
N LEU A 55 -5.67 -2.65 -7.05
CA LEU A 55 -5.65 -1.46 -6.20
C LEU A 55 -6.98 -0.70 -6.21
N LEU A 56 -7.54 -0.43 -7.39
CA LEU A 56 -8.80 0.31 -7.53
C LEU A 56 -9.97 -0.48 -6.93
N LEU A 57 -10.07 -1.77 -7.23
CA LEU A 57 -11.10 -2.63 -6.65
C LEU A 57 -10.99 -2.66 -5.14
N ARG A 58 -9.78 -2.77 -4.59
CA ARG A 58 -9.54 -2.71 -3.14
C ARG A 58 -10.05 -1.41 -2.53
N ILE A 59 -9.74 -0.27 -3.15
CA ILE A 59 -10.13 1.04 -2.61
C ILE A 59 -11.66 1.22 -2.66
N VAL A 60 -12.28 0.90 -3.78
CA VAL A 60 -13.74 1.03 -3.96
C VAL A 60 -14.49 0.07 -3.03
N LEU A 61 -14.21 -1.23 -3.14
CA LEU A 61 -14.91 -2.26 -2.37
C LEU A 61 -14.57 -2.16 -0.87
N GLY A 62 -13.32 -1.87 -0.53
CA GLY A 62 -12.90 -1.69 0.87
C GLY A 62 -13.59 -0.49 1.53
N SER A 63 -13.75 0.62 0.83
CA SER A 63 -14.46 1.80 1.36
C SER A 63 -15.96 1.52 1.54
N LEU A 64 -16.56 0.75 0.63
CA LEU A 64 -17.97 0.33 0.73
C LEU A 64 -18.18 -0.62 1.92
N ILE A 65 -17.32 -1.62 2.10
CA ILE A 65 -17.44 -2.61 3.19
C ILE A 65 -17.22 -1.98 4.56
N THR A 66 -16.24 -1.09 4.68
CA THR A 66 -15.93 -0.42 5.95
C THR A 66 -16.87 0.75 6.25
N GLY A 67 -17.68 1.18 5.27
CA GLY A 67 -18.53 2.37 5.37
C GLY A 67 -17.76 3.70 5.43
N GLN A 68 -16.43 3.69 5.30
CA GLN A 68 -15.58 4.86 5.48
C GLN A 68 -15.36 5.63 4.17
N VAL A 69 -16.43 6.18 3.60
CA VAL A 69 -16.36 6.95 2.34
C VAL A 69 -15.47 8.19 2.48
N ALA A 70 -15.47 8.84 3.66
CA ALA A 70 -14.57 9.95 3.94
C ALA A 70 -13.08 9.55 3.90
N ALA A 71 -12.75 8.31 4.27
CA ALA A 71 -11.38 7.77 4.20
C ALA A 71 -10.98 7.33 2.78
N MET A 72 -11.92 7.29 1.83
CA MET A 72 -11.67 6.90 0.45
C MET A 72 -10.73 7.89 -0.24
N GLY A 73 -10.87 9.20 0.01
CA GLY A 73 -9.97 10.23 -0.55
C GLY A 73 -8.52 10.04 -0.11
N PHE A 74 -8.30 9.76 1.17
CA PHE A 74 -6.99 9.45 1.74
C PHE A 74 -6.39 8.18 1.11
N SER A 75 -7.19 7.11 0.98
CA SER A 75 -6.73 5.85 0.38
C SER A 75 -6.50 5.95 -1.13
N LEU A 76 -7.25 6.80 -1.84
CA LEU A 76 -7.06 7.08 -3.25
C LEU A 76 -5.78 7.85 -3.50
N ALA A 77 -5.61 9.02 -2.88
CA ALA A 77 -4.44 9.85 -3.10
C ALA A 77 -3.16 9.14 -2.62
N GLY A 78 -3.22 8.59 -1.41
CA GLY A 78 -2.14 7.82 -0.85
C GLY A 78 -1.83 6.56 -1.67
N GLY A 79 -2.83 5.76 -1.99
CA GLY A 79 -2.67 4.52 -2.75
C GLY A 79 -2.19 4.75 -4.18
N ALA A 80 -2.67 5.80 -4.85
CA ALA A 80 -2.21 6.19 -6.18
C ALA A 80 -0.76 6.65 -6.16
N LEU A 81 -0.38 7.52 -5.22
CA LEU A 81 1.01 8.00 -5.11
C LEU A 81 1.97 6.86 -4.77
N CYS A 82 1.60 6.02 -3.80
CA CYS A 82 2.29 4.77 -3.49
C CYS A 82 2.51 3.91 -4.75
N TYR A 83 1.45 3.68 -5.53
CA TYR A 83 1.50 2.85 -6.72
C TYR A 83 2.40 3.43 -7.82
N ILE A 84 2.35 4.74 -8.03
CA ILE A 84 3.21 5.45 -8.98
C ILE A 84 4.67 5.29 -8.56
N VAL A 85 4.99 5.54 -7.28
CA VAL A 85 6.34 5.38 -6.74
C VAL A 85 6.83 3.94 -6.91
N MET A 86 6.00 2.95 -6.57
CA MET A 86 6.33 1.54 -6.77
C MET A 86 6.62 1.21 -8.25
N CYS A 87 5.85 1.79 -9.19
CA CYS A 87 6.05 1.58 -10.63
C CYS A 87 7.36 2.21 -11.16
N VAL A 88 7.74 3.37 -10.63
CA VAL A 88 8.97 4.08 -10.99
C VAL A 88 10.18 3.35 -10.40
N VAL A 89 10.18 3.09 -9.09
CA VAL A 89 11.30 2.44 -8.40
C VAL A 89 11.53 1.03 -8.94
N ARG A 90 10.47 0.29 -9.29
CA ARG A 90 10.60 -1.03 -9.95
C ARG A 90 11.43 -1.00 -11.24
N ARG A 91 11.56 0.13 -11.94
CA ARG A 91 12.40 0.22 -13.15
C ARG A 91 13.90 0.19 -12.83
N PHE A 92 14.27 0.55 -11.60
CA PHE A 92 15.65 0.68 -11.15
C PHE A 92 16.11 -0.46 -10.24
N VAL A 93 15.22 -1.38 -9.86
CA VAL A 93 15.54 -2.46 -8.92
C VAL A 93 15.15 -3.83 -9.46
N THR A 94 15.88 -4.86 -9.01
CA THR A 94 15.63 -6.25 -9.38
C THR A 94 14.62 -6.93 -8.43
N GLU A 95 14.11 -8.10 -8.80
CA GLU A 95 13.24 -8.96 -7.96
C GLU A 95 13.85 -9.33 -6.58
N ARG A 96 15.16 -9.15 -6.39
CA ARG A 96 15.85 -9.36 -5.10
C ARG A 96 15.70 -8.16 -4.13
N GLN A 97 15.17 -7.04 -4.60
CA GLN A 97 15.06 -5.76 -3.90
C GLN A 97 13.61 -5.27 -3.83
N ILE A 98 12.64 -6.19 -3.77
CA ILE A 98 11.21 -5.86 -3.62
C ILE A 98 10.98 -5.04 -2.34
N TRP A 99 11.77 -5.28 -1.29
CA TRP A 99 11.72 -4.51 -0.05
C TRP A 99 11.99 -3.01 -0.27
N VAL A 100 12.91 -2.65 -1.18
CA VAL A 100 13.22 -1.24 -1.49
C VAL A 100 12.00 -0.55 -2.11
N VAL A 101 11.35 -1.22 -3.07
CA VAL A 101 10.12 -0.71 -3.70
C VAL A 101 9.03 -0.47 -2.67
N SER A 102 8.93 -1.33 -1.66
CA SER A 102 7.96 -1.19 -0.57
C SER A 102 8.22 0.03 0.30
N VAL A 103 9.49 0.25 0.69
CA VAL A 103 9.88 1.40 1.53
C VAL A 103 9.57 2.71 0.82
N PHE A 104 10.00 2.87 -0.43
CA PHE A 104 9.66 4.07 -1.21
C PHE A 104 8.15 4.20 -1.44
N GLY A 105 7.47 3.09 -1.69
CA GLY A 105 6.01 3.06 -1.79
C GLY A 105 5.32 3.54 -0.53
N ALA A 106 5.77 3.11 0.65
CA ALA A 106 5.23 3.52 1.95
C ALA A 106 5.45 5.02 2.22
N ILE A 107 6.62 5.55 1.87
CA ILE A 107 6.89 7.00 1.91
C ILE A 107 5.92 7.76 1.00
N GLY A 108 5.76 7.30 -0.25
CA GLY A 108 4.79 7.87 -1.18
C GLY A 108 3.35 7.78 -0.68
N HIS A 109 2.99 6.70 0.00
CA HIS A 109 1.66 6.52 0.59
C HIS A 109 1.38 7.60 1.64
N ASN A 110 2.32 7.79 2.57
CA ASN A 110 2.18 8.75 3.66
C ASN A 110 2.14 10.19 3.14
N LEU A 111 2.97 10.51 2.14
CA LEU A 111 2.93 11.83 1.48
C LEU A 111 1.57 12.11 0.83
N GLY A 112 0.98 11.13 0.14
CA GLY A 112 -0.30 11.29 -0.53
C GLY A 112 -1.46 11.46 0.45
N GLN A 113 -1.44 10.72 1.57
CA GLN A 113 -2.42 10.91 2.65
C GLN A 113 -2.27 12.27 3.32
N LEU A 114 -1.03 12.72 3.55
CA LEU A 114 -0.76 14.01 4.19
C LEU A 114 -1.15 15.19 3.31
N ALA A 115 -0.99 15.07 1.99
CA ALA A 115 -1.45 16.08 1.04
C ALA A 115 -2.98 16.27 1.12
N VAL A 116 -3.74 15.18 1.18
CA VAL A 116 -5.20 15.24 1.38
C VAL A 116 -5.53 15.79 2.77
N ALA A 117 -4.81 15.38 3.81
CA ALA A 117 -5.00 15.91 5.17
C ALA A 117 -4.79 17.42 5.22
N ALA A 118 -3.71 17.94 4.63
CA ALA A 118 -3.42 19.36 4.57
C ALA A 118 -4.51 20.13 3.79
N PHE A 119 -5.04 19.55 2.71
CA PHE A 119 -6.15 20.14 1.95
C PHE A 119 -7.45 20.18 2.77
N VAL A 120 -7.79 19.11 3.49
CA VAL A 120 -9.03 19.01 4.28
C VAL A 120 -8.97 19.90 5.53
N VAL A 121 -7.84 19.94 6.23
CA VAL A 121 -7.66 20.72 7.45
C VAL A 121 -7.34 22.20 7.13
N GLY A 122 -6.89 22.49 5.91
CA GLY A 122 -6.60 23.86 5.44
C GLY A 122 -5.29 24.44 5.99
N THR A 123 -4.39 23.60 6.52
CA THR A 123 -3.12 24.04 7.13
C THR A 123 -1.96 23.11 6.76
N ALA A 124 -0.79 23.70 6.54
CA ALA A 124 0.46 22.97 6.33
C ALA A 124 1.06 22.39 7.63
N SER A 125 0.49 22.70 8.80
CA SER A 125 0.95 22.16 10.08
C SER A 125 0.88 20.62 10.16
N VAL A 126 0.06 19.98 9.30
CA VAL A 126 0.00 18.51 9.22
C VAL A 126 1.35 17.92 8.75
N PHE A 127 2.20 18.67 8.04
CA PHE A 127 3.54 18.23 7.66
C PHE A 127 4.50 18.08 8.84
N LEU A 128 4.18 18.61 10.03
CA LEU A 128 4.95 18.35 11.24
C LEU A 128 4.93 16.87 11.66
N TYR A 129 3.90 16.11 11.24
CA TYR A 129 3.84 14.66 11.45
C TYR A 129 4.72 13.87 10.46
N LEU A 130 5.25 14.51 9.41
CA LEU A 130 6.03 13.87 8.36
C LEU A 130 7.24 13.06 8.90
N PRO A 131 8.06 13.56 9.85
CA PRO A 131 9.20 12.79 10.36
C PRO A 131 8.79 11.48 11.01
N ILE A 132 7.71 11.52 11.81
CA ILE A 132 7.16 10.34 12.50
C ILE A 132 6.57 9.36 11.47
N LEU A 133 5.82 9.88 10.50
CA LEU A 133 5.26 9.10 9.39
C LEU A 133 6.35 8.48 8.52
N LEU A 134 7.47 9.15 8.28
CA LEU A 134 8.59 8.61 7.50
C LEU A 134 9.25 7.46 8.25
N VAL A 135 9.56 7.61 9.54
CA VAL A 135 10.13 6.54 10.36
C VAL A 135 9.19 5.34 10.40
N SER A 136 7.91 5.56 10.69
CA SER A 136 6.90 4.49 10.67
C SER A 136 6.78 3.85 9.29
N GLY A 137 6.79 4.65 8.22
CA GLY A 137 6.68 4.19 6.84
C GLY A 137 7.88 3.37 6.38
N ILE A 138 9.09 3.70 6.84
CA ILE A 138 10.29 2.89 6.58
C ILE A 138 10.17 1.55 7.30
N LEU A 139 9.77 1.54 8.58
CA LEU A 139 9.62 0.30 9.36
C LEU A 139 8.53 -0.61 8.78
N THR A 140 7.34 -0.08 8.54
CA THR A 140 6.24 -0.85 7.94
C THR A 140 6.55 -1.22 6.49
N GLY A 141 7.18 -0.32 5.73
CA GLY A 141 7.65 -0.55 4.37
C GLY A 141 8.66 -1.69 4.27
N LEU A 142 9.62 -1.76 5.20
CA LEU A 142 10.57 -2.87 5.30
C LEU A 142 9.86 -4.18 5.62
N PHE A 143 8.99 -4.20 6.63
CA PHE A 143 8.24 -5.40 7.02
C PHE A 143 7.37 -5.94 5.87
N THR A 144 6.57 -5.07 5.27
CA THR A 144 5.68 -5.40 4.15
C THR A 144 6.47 -5.82 2.90
N GLY A 145 7.59 -5.15 2.65
CA GLY A 145 8.46 -5.41 1.52
C GLY A 145 9.21 -6.73 1.62
N LEU A 146 9.74 -7.06 2.80
CA LEU A 146 10.35 -8.36 3.07
C LEU A 146 9.31 -9.48 2.96
N SER A 147 8.12 -9.28 3.52
CA SER A 147 7.02 -10.24 3.42
C SER A 147 6.65 -10.54 1.96
N ALA A 148 6.49 -9.50 1.13
CA ALA A 148 6.24 -9.65 -0.30
C ALA A 148 7.40 -10.35 -1.02
N GLN A 149 8.65 -10.05 -0.64
CA GLN A 149 9.84 -10.66 -1.23
C GLN A 149 9.95 -12.16 -0.92
N TYR A 150 9.71 -12.55 0.33
CA TYR A 150 9.71 -13.96 0.72
C TYR A 150 8.61 -14.72 0.00
N LEU A 151 7.39 -14.17 -0.03
CA LEU A 151 6.26 -14.76 -0.75
C LEU A 151 6.56 -14.94 -2.25
N TYR A 152 7.13 -13.91 -2.88
CA TYR A 152 7.52 -13.95 -4.30
C TYR A 152 8.56 -15.04 -4.58
N LYS A 153 9.63 -15.11 -3.79
CA LYS A 153 10.66 -16.13 -3.96
C LYS A 153 10.13 -17.54 -3.75
N HIS A 154 9.26 -17.73 -2.74
CA HIS A 154 8.68 -19.02 -2.43
C HIS A 154 7.78 -19.52 -3.57
N LEU A 155 6.88 -18.67 -4.08
CA LEU A 155 5.98 -19.03 -5.17
C LEU A 155 6.73 -19.27 -6.49
N LYS A 156 7.81 -18.53 -6.76
CA LYS A 156 8.70 -18.78 -7.91
C LYS A 156 9.40 -20.14 -7.80
N LYS A 157 9.82 -20.54 -6.60
CA LYS A 157 10.42 -21.85 -6.35
C LYS A 157 9.44 -23.02 -6.59
N LEU A 158 8.16 -22.79 -6.31
CA LEU A 158 7.09 -23.78 -6.52
C LEU A 158 6.59 -23.86 -7.97
N ASN A 159 7.13 -23.04 -8.89
CA ASN A 159 6.70 -22.98 -10.30
C ASN A 159 5.20 -22.64 -10.50
N ILE A 160 4.57 -22.02 -9.49
CA ILE A 160 3.17 -21.56 -9.53
C ILE A 160 3.05 -20.20 -10.26
N MET A 161 4.20 -19.56 -10.52
CA MET A 161 4.33 -18.23 -11.12
C MET A 161 4.91 -18.26 -12.52
#